data_AF-A0AB73HDA2-F1
#
_entry.id   AF-A0AB73HDA2-F1
#
_cell.length_a   1.000
_cell.length_b   1.000
_cell.length_c   1.000
_cell.angle_alpha   90.00
_cell.angle_beta   90.00
_cell.angle_gamma   90.00
#
_symmetry.space_group_name_H-M   'P 1'
#
loop_
_entity.id
_entity.type
_entity.pdbx_description
1 polymer ?
#
loop_
_entity_poly.entity_id
_entity_poly.type
_entity_poly.pdbx_seq_one_letter_code
_entity_poly.pdbx_strand_id
1 'polypeptide(L)'
;MRTLTPIVKKIISRFNEVSGTLIPEDSLELPLLTHLISTYYRVKYQVPFKQTSLKNIANEYIDLISFIRLALEPFEKFLKKRLPNEEVILVAIYFGATLRRENKIESTVDIVCSSGIGTSKVLYNELQFRYPNVNFSTPMSVFKLKNSNTQNGKLIISTVSLKTEWDVPIIVVAPIPTKSQWKQLRKS
;
A
#
# COMPACT_ATOMS: atom_id res chain seq x y z
N MET A 1 26.46 1.10 -9.66
CA MET A 1 25.68 1.14 -8.42
C MET A 1 25.07 2.52 -8.13
N ARG A 2 25.85 3.61 -8.13
CA ARG A 2 25.35 4.98 -7.85
C ARG A 2 24.18 5.47 -8.74
N THR A 3 24.03 4.92 -9.94
CA THR A 3 23.00 5.33 -10.92
C THR A 3 21.60 4.77 -10.65
N LEU A 4 21.48 3.67 -9.90
CA LEU A 4 20.20 2.98 -9.67
C LEU A 4 19.47 3.47 -8.42
N THR A 5 20.20 3.95 -7.41
CA THR A 5 19.60 4.49 -6.18
C THR A 5 18.57 5.58 -6.44
N PRO A 6 18.83 6.61 -7.28
CA PRO A 6 17.82 7.62 -7.60
C PRO A 6 16.57 7.04 -8.29
N ILE A 7 16.75 5.98 -9.09
CA ILE A 7 15.65 5.30 -9.77
C ILE A 7 14.79 4.55 -8.75
N VAL A 8 15.41 3.84 -7.80
CA VAL A 8 14.73 3.13 -6.71
C VAL A 8 13.86 4.09 -5.90
N LYS A 9 14.42 5.23 -5.47
CA LYS A 9 13.66 6.27 -4.74
C LYS A 9 12.47 6.77 -5.56
N LYS A 10 12.68 7.01 -6.85
CA LYS A 10 11.60 7.43 -7.77
C LYS A 10 10.51 6.37 -7.92
N ILE A 11 10.85 5.08 -7.92
CA ILE A 11 9.86 3.99 -7.95
C ILE A 11 9.04 3.99 -6.66
N ILE A 12 9.68 4.09 -5.49
CA ILE A 12 8.98 4.10 -4.19
C ILE A 12 8.06 5.32 -4.08
N SER A 13 8.56 6.51 -4.43
CA SER A 13 7.77 7.74 -4.47
C SER A 13 6.57 7.63 -5.41
N ARG A 14 6.79 7.15 -6.63
CA ARG A 14 5.72 6.96 -7.61
C ARG A 14 4.69 5.93 -7.15
N PHE A 15 5.13 4.85 -6.52
CA PHE A 15 4.24 3.86 -5.93
C PHE A 15 3.33 4.48 -4.87
N ASN A 16 3.90 5.26 -3.93
CA ASN A 16 3.14 5.96 -2.90
C ASN A 16 2.10 6.92 -3.52
N GLU A 17 2.46 7.64 -4.58
CA GLU A 17 1.56 8.53 -5.31
C GLU A 17 0.39 7.77 -5.94
N VAL A 18 0.67 6.73 -6.73
CA VAL A 18 -0.39 6.04 -7.50
C VAL A 18 -1.29 5.17 -6.64
N SER A 19 -0.76 4.63 -5.53
CA SER A 19 -1.50 3.71 -4.65
C SER A 19 -2.11 4.39 -3.42
N GLY A 20 -1.76 5.66 -3.19
CA GLY A 20 -2.14 6.40 -1.99
C GLY A 20 -1.54 5.82 -0.70
N THR A 21 -0.46 5.06 -0.78
CA THR A 21 0.25 4.51 0.39
C THR A 21 1.31 5.50 0.90
N LEU A 22 1.79 5.25 2.13
CA LEU A 22 2.96 5.91 2.67
C LEU A 22 3.96 4.84 3.13
N ILE A 23 4.80 4.39 2.20
CA ILE A 23 5.95 3.54 2.49
C ILE A 23 7.17 4.45 2.70
N PRO A 24 7.83 4.41 3.88
CA PRO A 24 9.08 5.14 4.09
C PRO A 24 10.16 4.63 3.12
N GLU A 25 10.91 5.54 2.47
CA GLU A 25 11.92 5.14 1.47
C GLU A 25 12.95 4.15 2.04
N ASP A 26 13.46 4.44 3.24
CA ASP A 26 14.49 3.62 3.91
C ASP A 26 14.03 2.19 4.20
N SER A 27 12.71 1.96 4.32
CA SER A 27 12.15 0.63 4.59
C SER A 27 12.25 -0.34 3.39
N LEU A 28 12.45 0.20 2.19
CA LEU A 28 12.38 -0.56 0.94
C LEU A 28 13.56 -0.29 -0.01
N GLU A 29 14.30 0.80 0.16
CA GLU A 29 15.38 1.20 -0.74
C GLU A 29 16.43 0.10 -0.95
N LEU A 30 17.08 -0.37 0.11
CA LEU A 30 18.15 -1.37 0.01
C LEU A 30 17.67 -2.72 -0.58
N PRO A 31 16.57 -3.33 -0.08
CA PRO A 31 16.11 -4.59 -0.64
C PRO A 31 15.64 -4.45 -2.10
N LEU A 32 14.97 -3.34 -2.45
CA LEU A 32 14.55 -3.09 -3.84
C LEU A 32 15.76 -2.83 -4.75
N LEU A 33 16.74 -2.04 -4.32
CA LEU A 33 17.98 -1.79 -5.07
C LEU A 33 18.71 -3.11 -5.38
N THR A 34 18.86 -3.96 -4.38
CA THR A 34 19.49 -5.28 -4.52
C THR A 34 18.76 -6.12 -5.58
N HIS A 35 17.43 -6.14 -5.52
CA HIS A 35 16.62 -6.87 -6.49
C HIS A 35 16.73 -6.31 -7.91
N LEU A 36 16.67 -4.97 -8.07
CA LEU A 36 16.73 -4.32 -9.38
C LEU A 36 18.10 -4.45 -10.05
N ILE A 37 19.19 -4.55 -9.28
CA ILE A 37 20.52 -4.87 -9.83
C ILE A 37 20.50 -6.26 -10.48
N SER A 38 19.97 -7.27 -9.79
CA SER A 38 19.85 -8.62 -10.33
C SER A 38 18.90 -8.67 -11.54
N THR A 39 17.79 -7.93 -11.47
CA THR A 39 16.82 -7.78 -12.56
C THR A 39 17.45 -7.16 -13.80
N TYR A 40 18.26 -6.11 -13.63
CA TYR A 40 18.99 -5.47 -14.73
C TYR A 40 19.82 -6.49 -15.51
N TYR A 41 20.60 -7.32 -14.82
CA TYR A 41 21.44 -8.32 -15.49
C TYR A 41 20.63 -9.43 -16.13
N ARG A 42 19.56 -9.93 -15.48
CA ARG A 42 18.65 -10.92 -16.08
C ARG A 42 18.02 -10.40 -17.37
N VAL A 43 17.51 -9.17 -17.36
CA VAL A 43 16.86 -8.55 -18.52
C VAL A 43 17.87 -8.25 -19.64
N LYS A 44 19.07 -7.77 -19.27
CA LYS A 44 20.16 -7.46 -20.22
C LYS A 44 20.65 -8.71 -20.95
N TYR A 45 20.86 -9.81 -20.21
CA TYR A 45 21.36 -11.07 -20.77
C TYR A 45 20.25 -12.05 -21.17
N GLN A 46 18.98 -11.63 -21.09
CA GLN A 46 17.81 -12.43 -21.46
C GLN A 46 17.75 -13.78 -20.74
N VAL A 47 18.10 -13.80 -19.45
CA VAL A 47 18.00 -14.98 -18.59
C VAL A 47 16.66 -14.93 -17.85
N PRO A 48 15.62 -15.64 -18.31
CA PRO A 48 14.30 -15.54 -17.71
C PRO A 48 14.29 -16.16 -16.31
N PHE A 49 13.65 -15.48 -15.37
CA PHE A 49 13.32 -16.07 -14.10
C PHE A 49 12.08 -16.97 -14.26
N LYS A 50 12.25 -18.29 -14.13
CA LYS A 50 11.15 -19.25 -14.17
C LYS A 50 10.89 -19.78 -12.77
N GLN A 51 9.74 -19.42 -12.19
CA GLN A 51 9.30 -19.97 -10.91
C GLN A 51 7.82 -20.35 -10.96
N THR A 52 7.52 -21.62 -10.71
CA THR A 52 6.19 -22.24 -10.82
C THR A 52 5.16 -21.61 -9.86
N SER A 53 5.61 -21.03 -8.74
CA SER A 53 4.75 -20.42 -7.71
C SER A 53 4.34 -18.97 -8.00
N LEU A 54 4.86 -18.31 -9.04
CA LEU A 54 4.53 -16.92 -9.35
C LEU A 54 3.07 -16.72 -9.73
N LYS A 55 2.39 -17.76 -10.25
CA LYS A 55 0.96 -17.71 -10.60
C LYS A 55 0.06 -17.52 -9.37
N ASN A 56 0.36 -18.20 -8.27
CA ASN A 56 -0.44 -18.08 -7.04
C ASN A 56 -0.28 -16.69 -6.42
N ILE A 57 0.95 -16.18 -6.42
CA ILE A 57 1.27 -14.81 -5.98
C ILE A 57 0.57 -13.79 -6.89
N ALA A 58 0.56 -13.99 -8.21
CA ALA A 58 -0.11 -13.07 -9.12
C ALA A 58 -1.60 -12.88 -8.81
N ASN A 59 -2.28 -13.94 -8.37
CA ASN A 59 -3.70 -13.88 -8.00
C ASN A 59 -3.92 -13.15 -6.68
N GLU A 60 -3.07 -13.39 -5.68
CA GLU A 60 -3.15 -12.73 -4.36
C GLU A 60 -2.84 -11.22 -4.45
N TYR A 61 -1.93 -10.82 -5.33
CA TYR A 61 -1.40 -9.46 -5.43
C TYR A 61 -1.88 -8.72 -6.68
N ILE A 62 -3.01 -9.08 -7.27
CA ILE A 62 -3.42 -8.54 -8.59
C ILE A 62 -3.54 -7.00 -8.58
N ASP A 63 -4.14 -6.44 -7.52
CA ASP A 63 -4.26 -5.00 -7.33
C ASP A 63 -2.86 -4.37 -7.17
N LEU A 64 -1.98 -4.99 -6.37
CA LEU A 64 -0.61 -4.50 -6.13
C LEU A 64 0.22 -4.51 -7.41
N ILE A 65 0.14 -5.56 -8.21
CA ILE A 65 0.87 -5.69 -9.48
C ILE A 65 0.51 -4.54 -10.44
N SER A 66 -0.74 -4.09 -10.45
CA SER A 66 -1.16 -2.96 -11.30
C SER A 66 -0.46 -1.66 -10.91
N PHE A 67 -0.38 -1.33 -9.61
CA PHE A 67 0.34 -0.16 -9.12
C PHE A 67 1.85 -0.28 -9.32
N ILE A 68 2.41 -1.48 -9.14
CA ILE A 68 3.84 -1.73 -9.35
C ILE A 68 4.22 -1.54 -10.82
N ARG A 69 3.36 -1.95 -11.76
CA ARG A 69 3.58 -1.69 -13.18
C ARG A 69 3.73 -0.19 -13.47
N LEU A 70 2.87 0.63 -12.88
CA LEU A 70 2.94 2.10 -13.02
C LEU A 70 4.19 2.68 -12.35
N ALA A 71 4.53 2.17 -11.17
CA ALA A 71 5.67 2.62 -10.39
C ALA A 71 7.02 2.30 -11.06
N LEU A 72 7.10 1.22 -11.85
CA LEU A 72 8.33 0.76 -12.51
C LEU A 72 8.74 1.55 -13.76
N GLU A 73 7.92 2.49 -14.22
CA GLU A 73 8.22 3.33 -15.40
C GLU A 73 9.63 3.96 -15.40
N PRO A 74 10.16 4.52 -14.27
CA PRO A 74 11.52 5.06 -14.24
C PRO A 74 12.60 4.03 -14.58
N PHE A 75 12.41 2.78 -14.18
CA PHE A 75 13.37 1.71 -14.42
C PHE A 75 13.24 1.10 -15.81
N GLU A 76 12.02 0.96 -16.34
CA GLU A 76 11.81 0.57 -17.74
C GLU A 76 12.42 1.60 -18.70
N LYS A 77 12.32 2.90 -18.40
CA LYS A 77 13.00 3.98 -19.14
C LYS A 77 14.52 3.84 -19.09
N PHE A 78 15.08 3.52 -17.93
CA PHE A 78 16.52 3.26 -17.78
C PHE A 78 16.98 2.04 -18.59
N LEU A 79 16.19 0.96 -18.59
CA LEU A 79 16.45 -0.25 -19.37
C LEU A 79 16.22 -0.07 -20.87
N LYS A 80 15.48 0.97 -21.29
CA LYS A 80 14.92 1.13 -22.63
C LYS A 80 14.12 -0.10 -23.08
N LYS A 81 13.51 -0.80 -22.12
CA LYS A 81 12.80 -2.07 -22.33
C LYS A 81 11.73 -2.25 -21.26
N ARG A 82 10.59 -2.79 -21.68
CA ARG A 82 9.51 -3.16 -20.76
C ARG A 82 9.90 -4.41 -19.95
N LEU A 83 9.58 -4.43 -18.67
CA LEU A 83 9.84 -5.57 -17.82
C LEU A 83 8.85 -6.73 -18.11
N PRO A 84 9.34 -7.98 -18.15
CA PRO A 84 8.49 -9.17 -18.13
C PRO A 84 7.55 -9.17 -16.92
N ASN A 85 6.41 -9.86 -17.03
CA ASN A 85 5.42 -9.93 -15.95
C ASN A 85 6.00 -10.55 -14.69
N GLU A 86 6.87 -11.52 -14.85
CA GLU A 86 7.56 -12.25 -13.78
C GLU A 86 8.40 -11.30 -12.91
N GLU A 87 9.12 -10.36 -13.53
CA GLU A 87 9.92 -9.37 -12.81
C GLU A 87 9.03 -8.37 -12.05
N VAL A 88 7.88 -8.01 -12.61
CA VAL A 88 6.90 -7.14 -11.92
C VAL A 88 6.30 -7.83 -10.71
N ILE A 89 5.98 -9.13 -10.81
CA ILE A 89 5.50 -9.93 -9.68
C ILE A 89 6.57 -10.00 -8.58
N LEU A 90 7.84 -10.22 -8.95
CA LEU A 90 8.92 -10.26 -7.97
C LEU A 90 9.09 -8.93 -7.24
N VAL A 91 9.03 -7.80 -7.95
CA VAL A 91 9.02 -6.48 -7.31
C VAL A 91 7.81 -6.32 -6.39
N ALA A 92 6.62 -6.77 -6.80
CA ALA A 92 5.41 -6.70 -5.98
C ALA A 92 5.59 -7.43 -4.63
N ILE A 93 6.33 -8.53 -4.57
CA ILE A 93 6.60 -9.25 -3.31
C ILE A 93 7.30 -8.34 -2.29
N TYR A 94 8.28 -7.54 -2.70
CA TYR A 94 8.98 -6.63 -1.79
C TYR A 94 8.05 -5.56 -1.22
N PHE A 95 7.22 -4.95 -2.08
CA PHE A 95 6.23 -3.97 -1.64
C PHE A 95 5.18 -4.58 -0.73
N GLY A 96 4.65 -5.76 -1.06
CA GLY A 96 3.69 -6.48 -0.23
C GLY A 96 4.25 -6.85 1.14
N ALA A 97 5.50 -7.30 1.19
CA ALA A 97 6.19 -7.60 2.45
C ALA A 97 6.39 -6.35 3.32
N THR A 98 6.75 -5.22 2.72
CA THR A 98 6.89 -3.94 3.44
C THR A 98 5.54 -3.42 3.93
N LEU A 99 4.49 -3.45 3.09
CA LEU A 99 3.13 -3.08 3.48
C LEU A 99 2.64 -3.90 4.65
N ARG A 100 2.86 -5.23 4.67
CA ARG A 100 2.48 -6.06 5.81
C ARG A 100 3.24 -5.74 7.09
N ARG A 101 4.52 -5.37 7.00
CA ARG A 101 5.36 -5.06 8.16
C ARG A 101 4.91 -3.78 8.86
N GLU A 102 4.58 -2.75 8.08
CA GLU A 102 4.10 -1.44 8.60
C GLU A 102 2.74 -1.54 9.31
N ASN A 103 1.97 -2.60 9.07
CA ASN A 103 0.64 -2.80 9.67
C ASN A 103 0.65 -3.68 10.94
N LYS A 104 1.82 -3.97 11.52
CA LYS A 104 1.93 -4.72 12.80
C LYS A 104 1.58 -3.90 14.05
N ILE A 105 1.20 -2.63 13.91
CA ILE A 105 0.70 -1.85 15.04
C ILE A 105 -0.75 -2.31 15.29
N GLU A 106 -1.02 -2.88 16.45
CA GLU A 106 -2.35 -3.38 16.85
C GLU A 106 -3.36 -2.23 17.05
N SER A 107 -3.81 -1.61 15.97
CA SER A 107 -4.96 -0.70 15.99
C SER A 107 -6.24 -1.47 16.32
N THR A 108 -7.08 -0.89 17.18
CA THR A 108 -8.41 -1.44 17.45
C THR A 108 -9.42 -0.97 16.39
N VAL A 109 -9.16 0.18 15.75
CA VAL A 109 -10.02 0.77 14.71
C VAL A 109 -9.17 1.25 13.54
N ASP A 110 -9.51 0.81 12.33
CA ASP A 110 -8.81 1.22 11.12
C ASP A 110 -9.49 2.40 10.41
N ILE A 111 -8.68 3.38 9.97
CA ILE A 111 -9.17 4.56 9.26
C ILE A 111 -8.78 4.48 7.79
N VAL A 112 -9.78 4.46 6.91
CA VAL A 112 -9.59 4.31 5.46
C VAL A 112 -10.10 5.54 4.71
N CYS A 113 -9.21 6.24 4.02
CA CYS A 113 -9.53 7.45 3.28
C CYS A 113 -9.19 7.30 1.79
N SER A 114 -10.05 7.80 0.90
CA SER A 114 -9.70 7.93 -0.54
C SER A 114 -8.92 9.20 -0.87
N SER A 115 -8.97 10.18 0.01
CA SER A 115 -8.70 11.58 -0.29
C SER A 115 -7.39 12.04 0.36
N GLY A 116 -6.27 11.78 -0.31
CA GLY A 116 -4.96 12.42 -0.10
C GLY A 116 -4.43 12.50 1.36
N ILE A 117 -3.26 13.12 1.52
CA ILE A 117 -2.61 13.25 2.85
C ILE A 117 -3.29 14.35 3.70
N GLY A 118 -3.86 15.39 3.08
CA GLY A 118 -4.38 16.57 3.78
C GLY A 118 -5.71 16.36 4.52
N THR A 119 -6.74 15.84 3.82
CA THR A 119 -8.09 15.66 4.38
C THR A 119 -8.23 14.41 5.26
N SER A 120 -7.41 13.39 5.05
CA SER A 120 -7.37 12.19 5.90
C SER A 120 -6.88 12.49 7.32
N LYS A 121 -6.02 13.50 7.47
CA LYS A 121 -5.53 13.98 8.77
C LYS A 121 -6.63 14.62 9.62
N VAL A 122 -7.61 15.28 8.99
CA VAL A 122 -8.71 15.95 9.70
C VAL A 122 -9.56 14.93 10.44
N LEU A 123 -10.08 13.92 9.73
CA LEU A 123 -10.88 12.85 10.37
C LEU A 123 -10.09 12.13 11.47
N TYR A 124 -8.82 11.82 11.21
CA TYR A 124 -7.93 11.20 12.19
C TYR A 124 -7.79 12.02 13.47
N ASN A 125 -7.50 13.32 13.34
CA ASN A 125 -7.33 14.22 14.47
C ASN A 125 -8.64 14.38 15.26
N GLU A 126 -9.79 14.50 14.59
CA GLU A 126 -11.11 14.56 15.24
C GLU A 126 -11.43 13.27 16.01
N LEU A 127 -11.13 12.11 15.44
CA LEU A 127 -11.31 10.82 16.08
C LEU A 127 -10.40 10.67 17.31
N GLN A 128 -9.12 11.01 17.21
CA GLN A 128 -8.20 10.99 18.34
C GLN A 128 -8.61 11.96 19.45
N PHE A 129 -9.03 13.18 19.09
CA PHE A 129 -9.47 14.18 20.05
C PHE A 129 -10.72 13.72 20.82
N ARG A 130 -11.70 13.12 20.12
CA ARG A 130 -12.98 12.70 20.71
C ARG A 130 -12.91 11.36 21.43
N TYR A 131 -12.02 10.47 21.01
CA TYR A 131 -11.84 9.13 21.56
C TYR A 131 -10.37 8.84 21.88
N PRO A 132 -9.76 9.57 22.84
CA PRO A 132 -8.31 9.50 23.10
C PRO A 132 -7.84 8.11 23.59
N ASN A 133 -8.76 7.29 24.10
CA ASN A 133 -8.46 5.94 24.59
C ASN A 133 -8.62 4.85 23.52
N VAL A 134 -9.02 5.21 22.30
CA VAL A 134 -9.16 4.27 21.18
C VAL A 134 -7.89 4.27 20.36
N ASN A 135 -7.33 3.09 20.12
CA ASN A 135 -6.14 2.97 19.27
C ASN A 135 -6.54 2.97 17.79
N PHE A 136 -6.45 4.13 17.15
CA PHE A 136 -6.71 4.30 15.73
C PHE A 136 -5.45 4.04 14.88
N SER A 137 -5.57 3.36 13.74
CA SER A 137 -4.46 3.33 12.78
C SER A 137 -4.28 4.68 12.11
N THR A 138 -3.06 4.91 11.62
CA THR A 138 -2.81 6.02 10.70
C THR A 138 -3.68 5.86 9.46
N PRO A 139 -4.26 6.95 8.91
CA PRO A 139 -5.15 6.85 7.77
C PRO A 139 -4.47 6.15 6.58
N MET A 140 -5.18 5.21 5.96
CA MET A 140 -4.65 4.42 4.85
C MET A 140 -5.59 4.41 3.64
N SER A 141 -5.04 4.14 2.46
CA SER A 141 -5.85 3.95 1.26
C SER A 141 -6.55 2.59 1.27
N VAL A 142 -7.62 2.45 0.47
CA VAL A 142 -8.29 1.16 0.23
C VAL A 142 -7.30 0.11 -0.29
N PHE A 143 -6.34 0.55 -1.10
CA PHE A 143 -5.30 -0.32 -1.61
C PHE A 143 -4.40 -0.86 -0.50
N LYS A 144 -3.96 0.00 0.44
CA LYS A 144 -3.18 -0.43 1.60
C LYS A 144 -3.96 -1.41 2.47
N LEU A 145 -5.25 -1.14 2.69
CA LEU A 145 -6.16 -2.01 3.45
C LEU A 145 -6.25 -3.43 2.84
N LYS A 146 -6.41 -3.53 1.52
CA LYS A 146 -6.46 -4.82 0.81
C LYS A 146 -5.20 -5.67 0.95
N ASN A 147 -4.05 -5.01 1.09
CA ASN A 147 -2.75 -5.67 1.12
C ASN A 147 -2.16 -5.72 2.55
N SER A 148 -2.95 -5.31 3.55
CA SER A 148 -2.59 -5.36 4.96
C SER A 148 -3.17 -6.60 5.64
N ASN A 149 -2.50 -7.07 6.69
CA ASN A 149 -2.93 -8.22 7.49
C ASN A 149 -3.99 -7.80 8.54
N THR A 150 -5.00 -7.02 8.15
CA THR A 150 -5.93 -6.27 9.02
C THR A 150 -7.00 -7.12 9.71
N GLN A 151 -6.75 -8.41 9.92
CA GLN A 151 -7.67 -9.28 10.68
C GLN A 151 -7.68 -9.01 12.19
N ASN A 152 -6.93 -8.01 12.68
CA ASN A 152 -6.86 -7.68 14.11
C ASN A 152 -7.74 -6.48 14.52
N GLY A 153 -8.21 -5.68 13.55
CA GLY A 153 -9.05 -4.50 13.83
C GLY A 153 -10.48 -4.92 14.20
N LYS A 154 -11.13 -4.23 15.14
CA LYS A 154 -12.52 -4.49 15.54
C LYS A 154 -13.55 -3.69 14.74
N LEU A 155 -13.11 -2.68 13.99
CA LEU A 155 -13.95 -1.74 13.24
C LEU A 155 -13.14 -1.03 12.15
N ILE A 156 -13.74 -0.79 10.99
CA ILE A 156 -13.21 0.10 9.94
C ILE A 156 -14.09 1.36 9.86
N ILE A 157 -13.47 2.53 9.97
CA ILE A 157 -14.09 3.83 9.66
C ILE A 157 -13.56 4.28 8.30
N SER A 158 -14.44 4.50 7.32
CA SER A 158 -14.02 4.89 5.97
C SER A 158 -14.67 6.18 5.48
N THR A 159 -13.94 6.97 4.69
CA THR A 159 -14.52 8.10 3.94
C THR A 159 -15.05 7.73 2.56
N VAL A 160 -14.92 6.45 2.18
CA VAL A 160 -15.46 5.91 0.94
C VAL A 160 -16.20 4.62 1.16
N SER A 161 -17.09 4.33 0.22
CA SER A 161 -17.74 3.03 0.19
C SER A 161 -16.70 1.95 -0.10
N LEU A 162 -16.55 1.01 0.82
CA LEU A 162 -15.79 -0.22 0.61
C LEU A 162 -16.74 -1.30 0.10
N LYS A 163 -16.27 -2.15 -0.82
CA LYS A 163 -17.00 -3.37 -1.17
C LYS A 163 -17.02 -4.29 0.06
N THR A 164 -18.14 -4.95 0.30
CA THR A 164 -18.35 -5.88 1.42
C THR A 164 -17.58 -7.16 1.19
N GLU A 165 -16.29 -7.14 1.53
CA GLU A 165 -15.37 -8.28 1.47
C GLU A 165 -14.65 -8.49 2.81
N TRP A 166 -15.14 -7.86 3.90
CA TRP A 166 -14.45 -7.78 5.18
C TRP A 166 -15.30 -8.34 6.32
N ASP A 167 -14.71 -9.17 7.17
CA ASP A 167 -15.37 -9.77 8.35
C ASP A 167 -15.51 -8.81 9.55
N VAL A 168 -15.13 -7.54 9.36
CA VAL A 168 -15.18 -6.49 10.39
C VAL A 168 -16.23 -5.43 10.01
N PRO A 169 -16.94 -4.84 11.00
CA PRO A 169 -17.91 -3.78 10.72
C PRO A 169 -17.27 -2.59 10.00
N ILE A 170 -18.01 -1.99 9.06
CA ILE A 170 -17.56 -0.82 8.29
C ILE A 170 -18.56 0.33 8.50
N ILE A 171 -18.06 1.49 8.91
CA ILE A 171 -18.84 2.72 9.04
C ILE A 171 -18.31 3.76 8.05
N VAL A 172 -19.16 4.20 7.14
CA VAL A 172 -18.82 5.23 6.15
C VAL A 172 -19.21 6.61 6.67
N VAL A 173 -18.25 7.54 6.75
CA VAL A 173 -18.42 8.92 7.22
C VAL A 173 -17.86 9.93 6.23
N ALA A 174 -18.27 11.19 6.33
CA ALA A 174 -17.58 12.26 5.61
C ALA A 174 -16.22 12.56 6.28
N PRO A 175 -15.21 13.11 5.56
CA PRO A 175 -13.94 13.55 6.16
C PRO A 175 -14.12 14.52 7.33
N ILE A 176 -15.20 15.29 7.31
CA ILE A 176 -15.71 16.06 8.45
C ILE A 176 -17.08 15.48 8.80
N PRO A 177 -17.19 14.58 9.80
CA PRO A 177 -18.45 13.91 10.08
C PRO A 177 -19.53 14.87 10.57
N THR A 178 -20.75 14.68 10.07
CA THR A 178 -21.93 15.39 10.55
C THR A 178 -22.33 14.93 11.95
N LYS A 179 -23.17 15.71 12.66
CA LYS A 179 -23.73 15.30 13.98
C LYS A 179 -24.39 13.92 13.94
N SER A 180 -25.05 13.57 12.83
CA SER A 180 -25.70 12.26 12.66
C SER A 180 -24.66 11.13 12.59
N GLN A 181 -23.59 11.32 11.82
CA GLN A 181 -22.50 10.34 11.68
C GLN A 181 -21.74 10.14 12.99
N TRP A 182 -21.53 11.22 13.76
CA TRP A 182 -20.97 11.10 15.12
C TRP A 182 -21.86 10.27 16.06
N LYS A 183 -23.18 10.34 15.91
CA LYS A 183 -24.12 9.54 16.70
C LYS A 183 -24.02 8.05 16.35
N GLN A 184 -23.74 7.71 15.09
CA GLN A 184 -23.51 6.34 14.64
C GLN A 184 -22.23 5.75 15.23
N LEU A 185 -21.13 6.52 15.21
CA LEU A 185 -19.85 6.12 15.79
C LEU A 185 -19.91 5.87 17.31
N ARG A 186 -20.86 6.50 18.03
CA ARG A 186 -21.05 6.29 19.48
C ARG A 186 -21.75 4.97 19.82
N LYS A 187 -22.46 4.36 18.88
CA LYS A 187 -23.28 3.16 19.11
C LYS A 187 -22.59 1.86 18.73
N SER A 188 -21.40 1.97 18.15
CA SER A 188 -20.59 0.88 17.62
C SER A 188 -19.42 0.64 18.56
#